data_AF-A0A1Y4WGV7-F1
#
_entry.id   AF-A0A1Y4WGV7-F1
#
_cell.length_a   1.000
_cell.length_b   1.000
_cell.length_c   1.000
_cell.angle_alpha   90.00
_cell.angle_beta   90.00
_cell.angle_gamma   90.00
#
_symmetry.space_group_name_H-M   'P 1'
#
loop_
_entity.id
_entity.type
_entity.pdbx_description
1 polymer ?
#
loop_
_entity_poly.entity_id
_entity_poly.type
_entity_poly.pdbx_seq_one_letter_code
_entity_poly.pdbx_strand_id
1 'polypeptide(L)'
;MGEESFLDKVAELLDSCRPAAPSGAGTAKPYPCPCCGSYTMEEEPVGSYQTCPVCAWVDDPWALEHPDEPGGCNLVTLAEGRENYRACGACSPELRGHTRPPTPEEELGISEEVST
;
A
#
# COMPACT_ATOMS: atom_id res chain seq x y z
N MET A 1 6.26 9.52 -35.07
CA MET A 1 5.32 8.52 -34.51
C MET A 1 6.13 7.63 -33.58
N GLY A 2 6.10 7.85 -32.25
CA GLY A 2 6.99 7.07 -31.38
C GLY A 2 6.92 7.29 -29.87
N GLU A 3 6.11 8.22 -29.35
CA GLU A 3 5.98 8.43 -27.89
C GLU A 3 4.75 7.72 -27.29
N GLU A 4 3.76 7.35 -28.11
CA GLU A 4 2.63 6.48 -27.72
C GLU A 4 3.07 5.07 -27.29
N SER A 5 4.31 4.64 -27.58
CA SER A 5 4.75 3.28 -27.22
C SER A 5 5.19 3.13 -25.77
N PHE A 6 5.63 4.21 -25.12
CA PHE A 6 6.26 4.10 -23.80
C PHE A 6 5.24 4.25 -22.67
N LEU A 7 4.37 5.27 -22.76
CA LEU A 7 3.35 5.50 -21.75
C LEU A 7 2.28 4.39 -21.76
N ASP A 8 1.96 3.83 -22.92
CA ASP A 8 1.05 2.68 -23.00
C ASP A 8 1.64 1.42 -22.38
N LYS A 9 2.95 1.19 -22.56
CA LYS A 9 3.65 0.06 -21.90
C LYS A 9 3.77 0.27 -20.40
N VAL A 10 3.97 1.51 -19.95
CA VAL A 10 3.97 1.85 -18.52
C VAL A 10 2.57 1.64 -17.94
N ALA A 11 1.51 2.05 -18.65
CA ALA A 11 0.13 1.79 -18.24
C ALA A 11 -0.21 0.30 -18.19
N GLU A 12 0.20 -0.49 -19.20
CA GLU A 12 0.04 -1.95 -19.19
C GLU A 12 0.82 -2.61 -18.05
N LEU A 13 2.03 -2.15 -17.74
CA LEU A 13 2.81 -2.66 -16.62
C LEU A 13 2.16 -2.30 -15.27
N LEU A 14 1.68 -1.07 -15.12
CA LEU A 14 0.96 -0.63 -13.91
C LEU A 14 -0.36 -1.39 -13.72
N ASP A 15 -1.10 -1.67 -14.80
CA ASP A 15 -2.31 -2.50 -14.75
C ASP A 15 -1.98 -3.98 -14.49
N SER A 16 -0.84 -4.49 -14.96
CA SER A 16 -0.38 -5.86 -14.66
C SER A 16 0.02 -6.03 -13.19
N CYS A 17 0.45 -4.96 -12.54
CA CYS A 17 0.74 -4.92 -11.11
C CYS A 17 -0.48 -4.58 -10.25
N ARG A 18 -1.65 -4.34 -10.85
CA ARG A 18 -2.87 -4.03 -10.11
C ARG A 18 -3.39 -5.32 -9.46
N PRO A 19 -3.40 -5.43 -8.12
CA PRO A 19 -3.97 -6.59 -7.47
C PRO A 19 -5.46 -6.69 -7.81
N ALA A 20 -5.93 -7.92 -8.03
CA ALA A 20 -7.36 -8.18 -8.16
C ALA A 20 -8.07 -7.64 -6.91
N ALA A 21 -9.22 -6.99 -7.10
CA ALA A 21 -10.05 -6.60 -5.97
C ALA A 21 -10.31 -7.83 -5.08
N PRO A 22 -10.21 -7.70 -3.75
CA PRO A 22 -10.30 -8.83 -2.85
C PRO A 22 -11.67 -9.50 -2.98
N SER A 23 -11.66 -10.71 -3.54
CA SER A 23 -12.83 -11.58 -3.61
C SER A 23 -12.81 -12.48 -2.38
N GLY A 24 -13.03 -11.92 -1.19
CA GLY A 24 -13.02 -12.72 0.04
C GLY A 24 -13.41 -11.95 1.29
N ALA A 25 -14.68 -12.08 1.69
CA ALA A 25 -15.14 -11.71 3.02
C ALA A 25 -14.51 -12.67 4.05
N GLY A 26 -13.48 -12.21 4.76
CA GLY A 26 -12.85 -12.92 5.88
C GLY A 26 -13.00 -12.10 7.17
N THR A 27 -13.56 -12.71 8.21
CA THR A 27 -13.83 -12.12 9.54
C THR A 27 -12.57 -11.83 10.38
N ALA A 28 -11.39 -11.77 9.75
CA ALA A 28 -10.13 -11.48 10.41
C ALA A 28 -9.91 -9.96 10.47
N LYS A 29 -9.40 -9.48 11.62
CA LYS A 29 -8.98 -8.08 11.74
C LYS A 29 -7.85 -7.81 10.73
N PRO A 30 -7.93 -6.74 9.93
CA PRO A 30 -6.85 -6.40 9.01
C PRO A 30 -5.54 -6.14 9.77
N TYR A 31 -4.41 -6.36 9.12
CA TYR A 31 -3.08 -6.13 9.67
C TYR A 31 -2.60 -4.69 9.40
N PRO A 32 -1.75 -4.12 10.27
CA PRO A 32 -1.27 -2.76 10.11
C PRO A 32 -0.30 -2.65 8.93
N CYS A 33 -0.46 -1.60 8.12
CA CYS A 33 0.52 -1.25 7.10
C CYS A 33 1.87 -0.91 7.78
N PRO A 34 3.00 -1.48 7.32
CA PRO A 34 4.31 -1.20 7.93
C PRO A 34 4.76 0.26 7.80
N CYS A 35 4.21 0.98 6.82
CA CYS A 35 4.49 2.38 6.56
C CYS A 35 3.62 3.33 7.40
N CYS A 36 2.30 3.33 7.21
CA CYS A 36 1.42 4.31 7.86
C CYS A 36 0.80 3.83 9.19
N GLY A 37 0.82 2.53 9.47
CA GLY A 37 0.20 1.93 10.65
C GLY A 37 -1.30 1.64 10.54
N SER A 38 -2.00 2.14 9.52
CA SER A 38 -3.42 1.84 9.31
C SER A 38 -3.65 0.36 9.02
N TYR A 39 -4.64 -0.23 9.68
CA TYR A 39 -5.04 -1.63 9.55
C TYR A 39 -5.76 -1.85 8.21
N THR A 40 -4.97 -2.04 7.17
CA THR A 40 -5.43 -2.09 5.77
C THR A 40 -4.99 -3.36 5.05
N MET A 41 -4.03 -4.11 5.60
CA MET A 41 -3.51 -5.32 4.99
C MET A 41 -4.46 -6.48 5.28
N GLU A 42 -4.87 -7.23 4.27
CA GLU A 42 -5.80 -8.36 4.44
C GLU A 42 -5.08 -9.63 4.91
N GLU A 43 -3.80 -9.74 4.55
CA GLU A 43 -2.92 -10.83 4.94
C GLU A 43 -1.83 -10.33 5.88
N GLU A 44 -1.16 -11.26 6.57
CA GLU A 44 -0.01 -10.91 7.40
C GLU A 44 1.06 -10.28 6.48
N PRO A 45 1.60 -9.09 6.81
CA PRO A 45 2.52 -8.36 5.94
C PRO A 45 3.89 -9.04 5.89
N VAL A 46 4.00 -10.03 5.01
CA VAL A 46 5.20 -10.80 4.67
C VAL A 46 5.41 -10.84 3.15
N GLY A 47 4.92 -9.82 2.43
CA GLY A 47 5.03 -9.75 0.99
C GLY A 47 3.78 -10.19 0.23
N SER A 48 2.60 -9.76 0.70
CA SER A 48 1.33 -9.93 0.01
C SER A 48 1.26 -9.15 -1.31
N TYR A 49 2.18 -8.21 -1.54
CA TYR A 49 2.17 -7.21 -2.61
C TYR A 49 0.91 -6.34 -2.61
N GLN A 50 0.15 -6.34 -1.52
CA GLN A 50 -1.01 -5.48 -1.38
C GLN A 50 -0.55 -4.03 -1.27
N THR A 51 -1.24 -3.13 -1.98
CA THR A 51 -1.02 -1.69 -1.85
C THR A 51 -1.91 -1.12 -0.75
N CYS A 52 -1.34 -0.39 0.19
CA CYS A 52 -2.09 0.32 1.21
C CYS A 52 -2.86 1.51 0.58
N PRO A 53 -4.21 1.55 0.64
CA PRO A 53 -4.97 2.68 0.08
C PRO A 53 -4.76 4.00 0.85
N VAL A 54 -4.24 3.93 2.08
CA VAL A 54 -4.04 5.10 2.94
C VAL A 54 -2.74 5.83 2.60
N CYS A 55 -1.68 5.11 2.26
CA CYS A 55 -0.36 5.71 2.02
C CYS A 55 0.31 5.29 0.71
N ALA A 56 -0.31 4.41 -0.08
CA ALA A 56 0.23 3.85 -1.33
C ALA A 56 1.50 2.98 -1.17
N TRP A 57 1.86 2.57 0.05
CA TRP A 57 2.94 1.59 0.27
C TRP A 57 2.56 0.21 -0.25
N VAL A 58 3.47 -0.46 -0.95
CA VAL A 58 3.29 -1.87 -1.38
C VAL A 58 3.96 -2.78 -0.36
N ASP A 59 3.21 -3.76 0.17
CA ASP A 59 3.73 -4.80 1.05
C ASP A 59 4.65 -5.75 0.28
N ASP A 60 5.91 -5.35 0.14
CA ASP A 60 6.95 -6.05 -0.61
C ASP A 60 7.95 -6.70 0.37
N PRO A 61 8.23 -8.02 0.24
CA PRO A 61 9.16 -8.69 1.13
C PRO A 61 10.59 -8.10 1.09
N TRP A 62 11.03 -7.59 -0.07
CA TRP A 62 12.32 -6.90 -0.19
C TRP A 62 12.38 -5.68 0.73
N ALA A 63 11.32 -4.86 0.74
CA ALA A 63 11.28 -3.65 1.55
C ALA A 63 11.19 -3.94 3.06
N LEU A 64 10.74 -5.15 3.44
CA LEU A 64 10.76 -5.63 4.83
C LEU A 64 12.14 -6.20 5.22
N GLU A 65 12.81 -6.91 4.32
CA GLU A 65 14.14 -7.47 4.54
C GLU A 65 15.24 -6.39 4.50
N HIS A 66 15.05 -5.36 3.68
CA HIS A 66 16.00 -4.27 3.44
C HIS A 66 15.36 -2.89 3.76
N PRO A 67 14.97 -2.61 5.03
CA PRO A 67 14.19 -1.43 5.38
C PRO A 67 14.91 -0.09 5.13
N ASP A 68 16.24 -0.11 5.04
CA ASP A 68 17.11 1.05 4.82
C ASP A 68 17.56 1.20 3.36
N GLU A 69 17.12 0.32 2.45
CA GLU A 69 17.45 0.38 1.03
C GLU A 69 16.17 0.48 0.18
N PRO A 70 16.08 1.45 -0.75
CA PRO A 70 14.96 1.49 -1.69
C PRO A 70 15.06 0.29 -2.64
N GLY A 71 13.92 -0.30 -3.00
CA GLY A 71 13.89 -1.46 -3.89
C GLY A 71 12.57 -2.22 -3.83
N GLY A 72 12.50 -3.30 -4.60
CA GLY A 72 11.25 -4.02 -4.85
C GLY A 72 10.24 -3.12 -5.55
N CYS A 73 8.99 -3.14 -5.08
CA CYS A 73 7.88 -2.32 -5.56
C CYS A 73 7.85 -0.89 -4.98
N ASN A 74 8.76 -0.53 -4.08
CA ASN A 74 8.79 0.79 -3.44
C ASN A 74 10.00 1.62 -3.92
N LEU A 75 9.76 2.89 -4.27
CA LEU A 75 10.81 3.82 -4.73
C LEU A 75 11.62 4.46 -3.61
N VAL A 76 11.20 4.27 -2.36
CA VAL A 76 11.81 4.84 -1.15
C VAL A 76 11.97 3.75 -0.09
N THR A 77 12.86 3.99 0.86
CA THR A 77 13.02 3.12 2.05
C THR A 77 11.76 3.14 2.91
N LEU A 78 11.62 2.16 3.82
CA LEU A 78 10.51 2.15 4.78
C LEU A 78 10.57 3.34 5.73
N ALA A 79 11.77 3.76 6.12
CA ALA A 79 12.00 4.93 6.95
C ALA A 79 11.53 6.23 6.25
N GLU A 80 11.97 6.45 5.01
CA GLU A 80 11.53 7.60 4.20
C GLU A 80 10.04 7.55 3.93
N GLY A 81 9.48 6.37 3.65
CA GLY A 81 8.04 6.18 3.47
C GLY A 81 7.23 6.66 4.67
N ARG A 82 7.67 6.31 5.88
CA ARG A 82 7.06 6.76 7.14
C ARG A 82 7.16 8.27 7.31
N GLU A 83 8.29 8.88 6.97
CA GLU A 83 8.49 10.32 7.05
C GLU A 83 7.61 11.07 6.05
N ASN A 84 7.58 10.61 4.81
CA ASN A 84 6.73 11.14 3.75
C ASN A 84 5.26 11.06 4.14
N TYR A 85 4.80 9.94 4.71
CA TYR A 85 3.41 9.80 5.13
C TYR A 85 3.04 10.86 6.18
N ARG A 86 3.89 11.08 7.18
CA ARG A 86 3.69 12.14 8.19
C ARG A 86 3.67 13.53 7.59
N ALA A 87 4.44 13.77 6.53
CA ALA A 87 4.56 15.07 5.89
C ALA A 87 3.42 15.38 4.91
N CYS A 88 2.96 14.39 4.13
CA CYS A 88 2.07 14.63 2.99
C CYS A 88 0.92 13.63 2.83
N GLY A 89 0.82 12.60 3.68
CA GLY A 89 -0.23 11.57 3.62
C GLY A 89 0.06 10.44 2.63
N ALA A 90 1.27 10.34 2.07
CA ALA A 90 1.67 9.26 1.16
C ALA A 90 3.10 8.80 1.45
N CYS A 91 3.42 7.54 1.15
CA CYS A 91 4.76 6.99 1.31
C CYS A 91 5.79 7.63 0.36
N SER A 92 5.32 8.19 -0.76
CA SER A 92 6.10 9.05 -1.64
C SER A 92 5.26 10.27 -2.01
N PRO A 93 5.85 11.48 -2.07
CA PRO A 93 5.13 12.69 -2.47
C PRO A 93 4.40 12.56 -3.82
N GLU A 94 4.98 11.79 -4.76
CA GLU A 94 4.42 11.58 -6.10
C GLU A 94 3.11 10.76 -6.07
N LEU A 95 2.93 9.91 -5.06
CA LEU A 95 1.78 9.03 -4.93
C LEU A 95 0.61 9.66 -4.18
N ARG A 96 0.72 10.90 -3.70
CA ARG A 96 -0.32 11.59 -2.92
C ARG A 96 -1.70 11.56 -3.59
N GLY A 97 -1.76 11.67 -4.92
CA GLY A 97 -3.02 11.61 -5.68
C GLY A 97 -3.72 10.25 -5.66
N HIS A 98 -3.05 9.19 -5.20
CA HIS A 98 -3.55 7.81 -5.14
C HIS A 98 -3.85 7.35 -3.71
N THR A 99 -3.93 8.28 -2.76
CA THR A 99 -4.18 8.00 -1.34
C THR A 99 -5.56 8.49 -0.90
N ARG A 100 -6.04 7.95 0.21
CA ARG A 100 -7.21 8.45 0.95
C ARG A 100 -6.93 8.49 2.45
N PRO A 101 -7.66 9.28 3.25
CA PRO A 101 -7.58 9.14 4.70
C PRO A 101 -8.01 7.73 5.15
N PRO A 102 -7.48 7.24 6.30
CA PRO A 102 -7.96 6.00 6.90
C PRO A 102 -9.41 6.15 7.38
N THR A 103 -10.16 5.05 7.40
CA THR A 103 -11.45 5.01 8.10
C THR A 103 -11.24 4.82 9.60
N PRO A 104 -12.23 5.13 10.47
CA PRO A 104 -12.11 4.88 11.91
C PRO A 104 -11.79 3.41 12.24
N GLU A 105 -12.30 2.47 11.46
CA GLU A 105 -12.05 1.04 11.63
C GLU A 105 -10.59 0.68 11.34
N GLU A 106 -10.02 1.28 10.29
CA GLU A 106 -8.61 1.13 9.89
C GLU A 106 -7.65 1.84 10.84
N GLU A 107 -8.10 2.86 11.59
CA GLU A 107 -7.31 3.47 12.68
C GLU A 107 -7.33 2.60 13.94
N LEU A 108 -8.45 1.94 14.22
CA LEU A 108 -8.69 1.18 15.45
C LEU A 108 -8.37 -0.31 15.34
N GLY A 109 -8.17 -0.84 14.13
CA GLY A 109 -7.94 -2.27 13.90
C GLY A 109 -9.13 -3.13 14.32
N ILE A 110 -10.34 -2.63 14.08
CA ILE A 110 -11.59 -3.34 14.34
C ILE A 110 -12.15 -3.85 13.01
N SER A 111 -12.50 -5.13 12.94
CA SER A 111 -13.45 -5.62 11.94
C SER A 111 -14.85 -5.27 12.46
N GLU A 112 -15.76 -4.79 11.61
CA GLU A 112 -17.16 -4.59 12.01
C GLU A 112 -17.81 -5.93 12.34
N GLU A 113 -17.64 -6.38 13.58
CA GLU A 113 -18.55 -7.31 14.22
C GLU A 113 -19.00 -6.69 15.54
N VAL A 114 -19.97 -5.77 15.45
CA VAL A 114 -20.73 -5.36 16.64
C VAL A 114 -22.23 -5.45 16.34
N SER A 115 -22.71 -6.69 16.46
CA SER A 115 -23.83 -7.08 17.31
C SER A 115 -25.15 -6.30 17.16
N THR A 116 -26.17 -6.90 16.52
CA THR A 116 -27.29 -7.63 17.17
C THR A 116 -28.23 -8.18 16.09
#